data_AF-A0A922S1J7-F1
#
_entry.id   AF-A0A922S1J7-F1
#
_cell.length_a   1.000
_cell.length_b   1.000
_cell.length_c   1.000
_cell.angle_alpha   90.00
_cell.angle_beta   90.00
_cell.angle_gamma   90.00
#
_symmetry.space_group_name_H-M   'P 1'
#
loop_
_entity.id
_entity.type
_entity.pdbx_description
1 polymer ?
#
loop_
_entity_poly.entity_id
_entity_poly.type
_entity_poly.pdbx_seq_one_letter_code
_entity_poly.pdbx_strand_id
1 'polypeptide(L)'
;MSKNLSGRRLILFHFVKQGLILCPGENRIRLVSDLIREQTGKRCLVVIGATTALEVVGEQFTELTVGSKSLECGHEVKRLLQTDYMKLVITQDDVGVELCGSLKNVVAIAAGICDGLKLGDNTKADVIRIGFWEVSELMHELFPDRGTNYLTTEQSCGIAELFMCMSHKIDDISDIGDLDLLNISIGRRLSNNDNNRPSIRSITDKIPYRTFVDGAEYAKQIYSILADRRRTGHFPLFVAVHRICQNEIKPQELITCLQSHPIHA
;
A
#
# COMPACT_ATOMS: atom_id res chain seq x y z
N MET A 1 3.66 6.26 42.46
CA MET A 1 3.19 4.86 42.63
C MET A 1 3.77 4.02 41.50
N SER A 2 4.89 3.32 41.72
CA SER A 2 5.41 2.37 40.73
C SER A 2 4.53 1.11 40.77
N LYS A 3 3.78 0.87 39.69
CA LYS A 3 3.06 -0.39 39.54
C LYS A 3 4.07 -1.46 39.16
N ASN A 4 4.17 -2.48 40.01
CA ASN A 4 4.98 -3.67 39.81
C ASN A 4 4.59 -4.33 38.46
N LEU A 5 5.54 -4.42 37.52
CA LEU A 5 5.32 -4.93 36.16
C LEU A 5 5.57 -6.45 36.04
N SER A 6 5.92 -7.13 37.14
CA SER A 6 6.15 -8.58 37.11
C SER A 6 4.83 -9.32 36.85
N GLY A 7 4.79 -10.06 35.75
CA GLY A 7 3.63 -10.87 35.33
C GLY A 7 2.70 -10.25 34.28
N ARG A 8 2.94 -9.01 33.84
CA ARG A 8 2.18 -8.42 32.71
C ARG A 8 2.87 -8.75 31.39
N ARG A 9 2.11 -9.28 30.42
CA ARG A 9 2.57 -9.37 29.02
C ARG A 9 2.79 -7.95 28.50
N LEU A 10 4.03 -7.61 28.14
CA LEU A 10 4.35 -6.35 27.49
C LEU A 10 4.02 -6.46 26.01
N ILE A 11 3.15 -5.58 25.50
CA ILE A 11 2.89 -5.43 24.07
C ILE A 11 3.62 -4.17 23.61
N LEU A 12 4.53 -4.36 22.65
CA LEU A 12 5.25 -3.26 22.00
C LEU A 12 4.51 -2.91 20.70
N PHE A 13 4.01 -1.68 20.62
CA PHE A 13 3.48 -1.14 19.37
C PHE A 13 4.63 -0.50 18.59
N HIS A 14 4.85 -0.96 17.36
CA HIS A 14 5.82 -0.40 16.45
C HIS A 14 5.11 0.09 15.21
N PHE A 15 5.20 1.40 14.94
CA PHE A 15 4.59 2.01 13.77
C PHE A 15 5.59 1.91 12.63
N VAL A 16 5.39 0.92 11.76
CA VAL A 16 6.15 0.84 10.51
C VAL A 16 5.29 1.44 9.42
N LYS A 17 5.83 2.45 8.74
CA LYS A 17 5.15 3.06 7.61
C LYS A 17 5.33 2.28 6.31
N GLN A 18 6.38 1.47 6.24
CA GLN A 18 6.73 0.60 5.12
C GLN A 18 6.31 -0.84 5.45
N GLY A 19 5.49 -1.50 4.63
CA GLY A 19 5.16 -2.92 4.84
C GLY A 19 5.99 -3.90 4.01
N LEU A 20 6.83 -3.41 3.08
CA LEU A 20 7.70 -4.25 2.27
C LEU A 20 9.16 -3.79 2.32
N ILE A 21 10.04 -4.73 2.64
CA ILE A 21 11.48 -4.58 2.54
C ILE A 21 11.92 -5.08 1.18
N LEU A 22 12.48 -4.17 0.41
CA LEU A 22 13.12 -4.48 -0.85
C LEU A 22 14.54 -4.93 -0.54
N CYS A 23 14.96 -6.06 -1.11
CA CYS A 23 16.26 -6.65 -0.88
C CYS A 23 17.11 -6.46 -2.14
N PRO A 24 17.92 -5.38 -2.26
CA PRO A 24 18.70 -5.15 -3.47
C PRO A 24 19.62 -6.35 -3.75
N GLY A 25 19.54 -6.90 -4.96
CA GLY A 25 20.35 -8.05 -5.39
C GLY A 25 19.73 -9.42 -5.13
N GLU A 26 18.66 -9.49 -4.34
CA GLU A 26 17.85 -10.69 -4.17
C GLU A 26 16.49 -10.38 -4.80
N ASN A 27 16.09 -11.03 -5.89
CA ASN A 27 14.82 -10.74 -6.57
C ASN A 27 13.62 -11.26 -5.76
N ARG A 28 13.45 -10.74 -4.53
CA ARG A 28 12.45 -11.11 -3.53
C ARG A 28 12.03 -9.89 -2.73
N ILE A 29 10.77 -9.90 -2.31
CA ILE A 29 10.22 -8.95 -1.35
C ILE A 29 10.11 -9.67 0.00
N ARG A 30 10.43 -8.95 1.07
CA ARG A 30 10.25 -9.44 2.45
C ARG A 30 9.24 -8.57 3.19
N LEU A 31 8.46 -9.21 4.04
CA LEU A 31 7.54 -8.52 4.94
C LEU A 31 8.32 -7.91 6.11
N VAL A 32 7.96 -6.72 6.55
CA VAL A 32 8.57 -6.15 7.76
C VAL A 32 8.18 -6.97 8.98
N SER A 33 6.93 -7.46 9.04
CA SER A 33 6.48 -8.33 10.13
C SER A 33 7.34 -9.59 10.27
N ASP A 34 7.78 -10.18 9.16
CA ASP A 34 8.69 -11.34 9.17
C ASP A 34 10.08 -10.94 9.67
N LEU A 35 10.63 -9.80 9.21
CA LEU A 35 11.93 -9.32 9.72
C LEU A 35 11.88 -9.07 11.23
N ILE A 36 10.83 -8.44 11.73
CA ILE A 36 10.65 -8.19 13.17
C ILE A 36 10.63 -9.52 13.94
N ARG A 37 9.90 -10.53 13.45
CA ARG A 37 9.85 -11.87 14.06
C ARG A 37 11.22 -12.51 14.10
N GLU A 38 11.95 -12.49 12.99
CA GLU A 38 13.28 -13.08 12.87
C GLU A 38 14.31 -12.40 13.80
N GLN A 39 14.33 -11.07 13.84
CA GLN A 39 15.31 -10.30 14.60
C GLN A 39 15.05 -10.34 16.11
N THR A 40 13.78 -10.42 16.53
CA THR A 40 13.42 -10.30 17.94
C THR A 40 13.01 -11.63 18.59
N GLY A 41 12.67 -12.65 17.79
CA GLY A 41 12.04 -13.89 18.26
C GLY A 41 10.66 -13.67 18.88
N LYS A 42 10.02 -12.51 18.66
CA LYS A 42 8.71 -12.17 19.24
C LYS A 42 7.60 -12.33 18.23
N ARG A 43 6.39 -12.58 18.74
CA ARG A 43 5.15 -12.51 17.93
C ARG A 43 4.97 -11.09 17.41
N CYS A 44 4.63 -10.96 16.13
CA CYS A 44 4.33 -9.70 15.46
C CYS A 44 2.96 -9.82 14.79
N LEU A 45 2.18 -8.74 14.87
CA LEU A 45 0.86 -8.59 14.26
C LEU A 45 0.90 -7.35 13.37
N VAL A 46 0.01 -7.30 12.38
CA VAL A 46 -0.10 -6.19 11.44
C VAL A 46 -1.43 -5.48 11.68
N VAL A 47 -1.44 -4.15 11.68
CA VAL A 47 -2.67 -3.34 11.81
C VAL A 47 -2.67 -2.28 10.72
N ILE A 48 -3.61 -2.37 9.79
CA ILE A 48 -3.73 -1.48 8.62
C ILE A 48 -5.20 -1.18 8.38
N GLY A 49 -5.52 0.04 7.96
CA GLY A 49 -6.86 0.43 7.53
C GLY A 49 -6.94 1.92 7.24
N ALA A 50 -8.04 2.31 6.61
CA ALA A 50 -8.33 3.69 6.20
C ALA A 50 -8.43 4.63 7.41
N THR A 51 -7.31 5.23 7.78
CA THR A 51 -7.23 6.06 8.98
C THR A 51 -6.19 7.16 8.84
N THR A 52 -6.52 8.35 9.35
CA THR A 52 -5.56 9.43 9.51
C THR A 52 -5.37 9.73 11.00
N ALA A 53 -4.14 10.05 11.40
CA ALA A 53 -3.86 10.34 12.82
C ALA A 53 -4.71 11.51 13.34
N LEU A 54 -5.01 12.50 12.49
CA LEU A 54 -5.84 13.66 12.84
C LEU A 54 -7.30 13.26 13.07
N GLU A 55 -7.87 12.39 12.25
CA GLU A 55 -9.25 11.90 12.42
C GLU A 55 -9.39 11.01 13.66
N VAL A 56 -8.40 10.18 13.94
CA VAL A 56 -8.37 9.37 15.17
C VAL A 56 -8.32 10.25 16.42
N VAL A 57 -7.48 11.29 16.43
CA VAL A 57 -7.43 12.27 17.53
C VAL A 57 -8.74 13.05 17.64
N GLY A 58 -9.39 13.33 16.51
CA GLY A 58 -10.71 13.96 16.45
C GLY A 58 -11.88 13.03 16.75
N GLU A 59 -11.63 11.79 17.21
CA GLU A 59 -12.63 10.77 17.52
C GLU A 59 -13.62 10.51 16.37
N GLN A 60 -13.19 10.71 15.12
CA GLN A 60 -13.98 10.39 13.95
C GLN A 60 -14.00 8.87 13.75
N PHE A 61 -15.15 8.36 13.28
CA PHE A 61 -15.33 6.93 13.12
C PHE A 61 -14.38 6.36 12.06
N THR A 62 -13.70 5.27 12.39
CA THR A 62 -12.80 4.53 11.49
C THR A 62 -12.80 3.03 11.83
N GLU A 63 -12.44 2.21 10.85
CA GLU A 63 -12.27 0.77 10.99
C GLU A 63 -10.84 0.38 10.59
N LEU A 64 -10.22 -0.52 11.36
CA LEU A 64 -8.90 -1.09 11.09
C LEU A 64 -8.96 -2.60 10.98
N THR A 65 -8.11 -3.15 10.13
CA THR A 65 -7.90 -4.60 10.02
C THR A 65 -6.66 -5.02 10.80
N VAL A 66 -6.79 -6.06 11.61
CA VAL A 66 -5.71 -6.68 12.37
C VAL A 66 -5.38 -8.04 11.77
N GLY A 67 -4.22 -8.15 11.13
CA GLY A 67 -3.64 -9.40 10.66
C GLY A 67 -2.87 -10.11 11.77
N SER A 68 -3.28 -11.33 12.13
CA SER A 68 -2.58 -12.11 13.16
C SER A 68 -2.71 -13.62 12.99
N LYS A 69 -1.56 -14.31 12.99
CA LYS A 69 -1.54 -15.79 13.07
C LYS A 69 -2.14 -16.34 14.37
N SER A 70 -2.19 -15.54 15.45
CA SER A 70 -2.75 -15.94 16.76
C SER A 70 -3.99 -15.13 17.07
N LEU A 71 -5.17 -15.78 17.02
CA LEU A 71 -6.43 -15.15 17.39
C LEU A 71 -6.43 -14.62 18.83
N GLU A 72 -5.77 -15.32 19.76
CA GLU A 72 -5.57 -14.85 21.14
C GLU A 72 -4.89 -13.47 21.16
N CYS A 73 -3.79 -13.31 20.42
CA CYS A 73 -3.10 -12.02 20.30
C CYS A 73 -3.95 -10.97 19.59
N GLY A 74 -4.65 -11.35 18.51
CA GLY A 74 -5.56 -10.46 17.80
C GLY A 74 -6.63 -9.90 18.72
N HIS A 75 -7.24 -10.75 19.55
CA HIS A 75 -8.23 -10.32 20.55
C HIS A 75 -7.63 -9.47 21.67
N GLU A 76 -6.37 -9.74 22.07
CA GLU A 76 -5.65 -8.91 23.04
C GLU A 76 -5.42 -7.49 22.48
N VAL A 77 -4.93 -7.37 21.25
CA VAL A 77 -4.77 -6.07 20.55
C VAL A 77 -6.11 -5.38 20.35
N LYS A 78 -7.15 -6.11 19.91
CA LYS A 78 -8.50 -5.57 19.76
C LYS A 78 -9.03 -4.99 21.07
N ARG A 79 -8.82 -5.66 22.21
CA ARG A 79 -9.23 -5.15 23.53
C ARG A 79 -8.48 -3.87 23.94
N LEU A 80 -7.22 -3.74 23.53
CA LEU A 80 -6.37 -2.61 23.90
C LEU A 80 -6.60 -1.37 23.02
N LEU A 81 -6.86 -1.56 21.73
CA LEU A 81 -6.97 -0.47 20.77
C LEU A 81 -8.41 -0.09 20.44
N GLN A 82 -9.38 -1.01 20.50
CA GLN A 82 -10.74 -0.69 20.09
C GLN A 82 -11.40 0.34 21.01
N THR A 83 -12.04 1.34 20.41
CA THR A 83 -12.82 2.38 21.09
C THR A 83 -14.24 2.43 20.51
N ASP A 84 -15.03 3.44 20.89
CA ASP A 84 -16.35 3.67 20.32
C ASP A 84 -16.29 4.15 18.86
N TYR A 85 -15.24 4.91 18.51
CA TYR A 85 -15.01 5.44 17.17
C TYR A 85 -14.00 4.63 16.34
N MET A 86 -13.14 3.81 16.95
CA MET A 86 -12.17 2.99 16.22
C MET A 86 -12.48 1.51 16.39
N LYS A 87 -13.00 0.86 15.35
CA LYS A 87 -13.37 -0.57 15.35
C LYS A 87 -12.29 -1.43 14.70
N LEU A 88 -12.03 -2.61 15.28
CA LEU A 88 -10.99 -3.52 14.78
C LEU A 88 -11.61 -4.84 14.30
N VAL A 89 -11.32 -5.22 13.06
CA VAL A 89 -11.67 -6.54 12.48
C VAL A 89 -10.41 -7.40 12.46
N ILE A 90 -10.51 -8.63 12.97
CA ILE A 90 -9.35 -9.54 13.05
C ILE A 90 -9.43 -10.53 11.88
N THR A 91 -8.30 -10.74 11.20
CA THR A 91 -8.09 -11.81 10.22
C THR A 91 -6.82 -12.59 10.55
N GLN A 92 -6.77 -13.85 10.15
CA GLN A 92 -5.54 -14.66 10.28
C GLN A 92 -4.57 -14.47 9.11
N ASP A 93 -5.01 -13.79 8.05
CA ASP A 93 -4.18 -13.44 6.89
C ASP A 93 -3.33 -12.20 7.17
N ASP A 94 -2.27 -12.38 7.98
CA ASP A 94 -1.37 -11.27 8.34
C ASP A 94 -0.54 -10.77 7.15
N VAL A 95 -0.25 -11.65 6.20
CA VAL A 95 0.47 -11.33 4.96
C VAL A 95 -0.38 -10.46 4.04
N GLY A 96 -1.64 -10.84 3.79
CA GLY A 96 -2.56 -10.08 2.96
C GLY A 96 -2.78 -8.67 3.49
N VAL A 97 -2.97 -8.54 4.81
CA VAL A 97 -3.13 -7.22 5.46
C VAL A 97 -1.92 -6.32 5.20
N GLU A 98 -0.69 -6.83 5.40
CA GLU A 98 0.56 -6.06 5.19
C GLU A 98 0.77 -5.67 3.72
N LEU A 99 0.41 -6.57 2.81
CA LEU A 99 0.52 -6.34 1.37
C LEU A 99 -0.50 -5.33 0.87
N CYS A 100 -1.75 -5.37 1.35
CA CYS A 100 -2.76 -4.38 0.99
C CYS A 100 -2.26 -2.94 1.23
N GLY A 101 -1.79 -2.65 2.45
CA GLY A 101 -1.31 -1.31 2.80
C GLY A 101 -0.03 -0.89 2.05
N SER A 102 0.78 -1.85 1.60
CA SER A 102 2.01 -1.55 0.86
C SER A 102 1.75 -1.32 -0.63
N LEU A 103 0.98 -2.23 -1.25
CA LEU A 103 0.75 -2.27 -2.69
C LEU A 103 -0.22 -1.17 -3.14
N LYS A 104 -1.06 -0.62 -2.25
CA LYS A 104 -1.92 0.54 -2.52
C LYS A 104 -1.15 1.70 -3.18
N ASN A 105 0.11 1.87 -2.79
CA ASN A 105 0.95 3.00 -3.21
C ASN A 105 1.24 2.98 -4.71
N VAL A 106 1.40 1.79 -5.31
CA VAL A 106 1.61 1.65 -6.76
C VAL A 106 0.34 2.07 -7.51
N VAL A 107 -0.82 1.62 -7.03
CA VAL A 107 -2.12 1.96 -7.63
C VAL A 107 -2.44 3.44 -7.43
N ALA A 108 -2.05 4.03 -6.29
CA ALA A 108 -2.20 5.47 -6.04
C ALA A 108 -1.42 6.30 -7.06
N ILE A 109 -0.23 5.88 -7.49
CA ILE A 109 0.50 6.54 -8.59
C ILE A 109 -0.30 6.48 -9.89
N ALA A 110 -0.87 5.32 -10.25
CA ALA A 110 -1.71 5.18 -11.44
C ALA A 110 -2.94 6.11 -11.39
N ALA A 111 -3.61 6.18 -10.23
CA ALA A 111 -4.74 7.07 -10.01
C ALA A 111 -4.33 8.55 -10.12
N GLY A 112 -3.15 8.91 -9.61
CA GLY A 112 -2.57 10.25 -9.75
C GLY A 112 -2.25 10.62 -11.19
N ILE A 113 -1.73 9.67 -11.98
CA ILE A 113 -1.52 9.86 -13.41
C ILE A 113 -2.86 10.14 -14.10
N CYS A 114 -3.92 9.43 -13.75
CA CYS A 114 -5.26 9.69 -14.29
C CYS A 114 -5.78 11.08 -13.95
N ASP A 115 -5.59 11.52 -12.70
CA ASP A 115 -5.93 12.88 -12.25
C ASP A 115 -5.18 13.94 -13.08
N GLY A 116 -3.86 13.78 -13.20
CA GLY A 116 -3.01 14.74 -13.90
C GLY A 116 -3.23 14.78 -15.42
N LEU A 117 -3.63 13.65 -16.02
CA LEU A 117 -4.07 13.56 -17.42
C LEU A 117 -5.52 14.02 -17.64
N LYS A 118 -6.27 14.31 -16.57
CA LYS A 118 -7.68 14.73 -16.60
C LYS A 118 -8.61 13.72 -17.30
N LEU A 119 -8.41 12.42 -17.03
CA LEU A 119 -9.17 11.33 -17.69
C LEU A 119 -10.58 11.11 -17.12
N GLY A 120 -10.96 11.85 -16.08
CA GLY A 120 -12.29 11.79 -15.45
C GLY A 120 -12.46 10.63 -14.47
N ASP A 121 -13.58 10.67 -13.74
CA ASP A 121 -13.84 9.77 -12.61
C ASP A 121 -14.06 8.31 -13.03
N ASN A 122 -14.65 8.06 -14.21
CA ASN A 122 -14.86 6.70 -14.72
C ASN A 122 -13.52 5.98 -14.93
N THR A 123 -12.57 6.63 -15.62
CA THR A 123 -11.24 6.07 -15.87
C THR A 123 -10.50 5.84 -14.55
N LYS A 124 -10.62 6.78 -13.61
CA LYS A 124 -10.02 6.62 -12.28
C LYS A 124 -10.63 5.42 -11.55
N ALA A 125 -11.96 5.25 -11.59
CA ALA A 125 -12.65 4.11 -11.00
C ALA A 125 -12.18 2.77 -11.59
N ASP A 126 -11.95 2.72 -12.92
CA ASP A 126 -11.37 1.54 -13.57
C ASP A 126 -9.94 1.25 -13.07
N VAL A 127 -9.11 2.27 -12.85
CA VAL A 127 -7.79 2.11 -12.21
C VAL A 127 -7.92 1.54 -10.80
N ILE A 128 -8.87 2.02 -10.00
CA ILE A 128 -9.09 1.50 -8.63
C ILE A 128 -9.44 0.01 -8.71
N ARG A 129 -10.43 -0.33 -9.54
CA ARG A 129 -10.96 -1.69 -9.67
C ARG A 129 -9.91 -2.67 -10.21
N ILE A 130 -9.20 -2.28 -11.26
CA ILE A 130 -8.15 -3.10 -11.89
C ILE A 130 -6.96 -3.24 -10.94
N GLY A 131 -6.51 -2.13 -10.34
CA GLY A 131 -5.39 -2.16 -9.40
C GLY A 131 -5.69 -2.99 -8.17
N PHE A 132 -6.92 -2.95 -7.66
CA PHE A 132 -7.38 -3.80 -6.58
C PHE A 132 -7.30 -5.30 -6.93
N TRP A 133 -7.71 -5.66 -8.14
CA TRP A 133 -7.58 -7.03 -8.62
C TRP A 133 -6.11 -7.45 -8.76
N GLU A 134 -5.26 -6.62 -9.37
CA GLU A 134 -3.82 -6.92 -9.48
C GLU A 134 -3.16 -7.05 -8.11
N VAL A 135 -3.54 -6.22 -7.14
CA VAL A 135 -3.11 -6.31 -5.74
C VAL A 135 -3.45 -7.69 -5.17
N SER A 136 -4.68 -8.15 -5.35
CA SER A 136 -5.14 -9.46 -4.85
C SER A 136 -4.40 -10.64 -5.50
N GLU A 137 -4.24 -10.61 -6.82
CA GLU A 137 -3.49 -11.62 -7.57
C GLU A 137 -2.00 -11.64 -7.18
N LEU A 138 -1.42 -10.46 -6.94
CA LEU A 138 0.00 -10.33 -6.64
C LEU A 138 0.32 -10.89 -5.25
N MET A 139 -0.60 -10.82 -4.29
CA MET A 139 -0.42 -11.45 -2.97
C MET A 139 -0.21 -12.96 -3.10
N HIS A 140 -1.05 -13.62 -3.89
CA HIS A 140 -0.99 -15.07 -4.13
C HIS A 140 0.24 -15.45 -4.95
N GLU A 141 0.64 -14.61 -5.92
CA GLU A 141 1.85 -14.83 -6.70
C GLU A 141 3.11 -14.68 -5.82
N LEU A 142 3.19 -13.65 -4.98
CA LEU A 142 4.37 -13.41 -4.15
C LEU A 142 4.49 -14.37 -2.95
N PHE A 143 3.36 -14.79 -2.36
CA PHE A 143 3.32 -15.58 -1.13
C PHE A 143 2.35 -16.78 -1.20
N PRO A 144 2.51 -17.71 -2.16
CA PRO A 144 1.54 -18.78 -2.42
C PRO A 144 1.30 -19.69 -1.21
N ASP A 145 2.33 -19.95 -0.40
CA ASP A 145 2.27 -20.88 0.73
C ASP A 145 1.89 -20.22 2.06
N ARG A 146 1.48 -18.94 2.04
CA ARG A 146 1.21 -18.15 3.26
C ARG A 146 -0.27 -18.03 3.61
N GLY A 147 -1.15 -18.63 2.80
CA GLY A 147 -2.59 -18.64 3.06
C GLY A 147 -3.25 -17.27 2.91
N THR A 148 -2.75 -16.46 1.97
CA THR A 148 -3.40 -15.20 1.60
C THR A 148 -4.83 -15.46 1.12
N ASN A 149 -5.75 -14.56 1.43
CA ASN A 149 -7.16 -14.68 1.07
C ASN A 149 -7.61 -13.49 0.25
N TYR A 150 -8.24 -13.74 -0.90
CA TYR A 150 -8.85 -12.72 -1.74
C TYR A 150 -9.79 -11.79 -0.96
N LEU A 151 -10.55 -12.31 0.01
CA LEU A 151 -11.46 -11.53 0.85
C LEU A 151 -10.74 -10.55 1.80
N THR A 152 -9.44 -10.73 2.06
CA THR A 152 -8.66 -9.77 2.85
C THR A 152 -8.65 -8.39 2.19
N THR A 153 -8.67 -8.35 0.85
CA THR A 153 -8.73 -7.11 0.10
C THR A 153 -10.06 -6.36 0.31
N GLU A 154 -11.15 -7.05 0.64
CA GLU A 154 -12.46 -6.43 0.92
C GLU A 154 -12.52 -5.77 2.31
N GLN A 155 -11.52 -6.03 3.18
CA GLN A 155 -11.45 -5.41 4.51
C GLN A 155 -10.90 -3.99 4.45
N SER A 156 -10.94 -3.27 5.59
CA SER A 156 -10.47 -1.87 5.67
C SER A 156 -9.03 -1.71 5.16
N CYS A 157 -8.12 -2.67 5.43
CA CYS A 157 -6.75 -2.61 4.93
C CYS A 157 -6.60 -2.58 3.41
N GLY A 158 -7.58 -3.10 2.67
CA GLY A 158 -7.59 -3.18 1.22
C GLY A 158 -8.40 -2.05 0.60
N ILE A 159 -9.68 -2.31 0.32
CA ILE A 159 -10.51 -1.42 -0.51
C ILE A 159 -10.73 -0.05 0.11
N ALA A 160 -10.97 0.03 1.43
CA ALA A 160 -11.22 1.29 2.10
C ALA A 160 -9.97 2.17 2.10
N GLU A 161 -8.83 1.57 2.44
CA GLU A 161 -7.53 2.21 2.43
C GLU A 161 -7.17 2.74 1.03
N LEU A 162 -7.37 1.90 0.00
CA LEU A 162 -7.14 2.26 -1.39
C LEU A 162 -8.03 3.45 -1.82
N PHE A 163 -9.32 3.38 -1.48
CA PHE A 163 -10.31 4.40 -1.82
C PHE A 163 -10.03 5.74 -1.13
N MET A 164 -9.63 5.70 0.15
CA MET A 164 -9.25 6.89 0.92
C MET A 164 -8.09 7.61 0.21
N CYS A 165 -6.98 6.90 -0.05
CA CYS A 165 -5.82 7.47 -0.75
C CYS A 165 -6.18 8.13 -2.09
N MET A 166 -7.16 7.57 -2.81
CA MET A 166 -7.55 8.03 -4.14
C MET A 166 -8.56 9.18 -4.15
N SER A 167 -9.28 9.39 -3.05
CA SER A 167 -10.29 10.44 -2.92
C SER A 167 -9.69 11.81 -2.64
N HIS A 168 -8.42 11.89 -2.25
CA HIS A 168 -7.74 13.16 -2.03
C HIS A 168 -7.50 13.93 -3.32
N LYS A 169 -7.81 15.23 -3.33
CA LYS A 169 -7.67 16.14 -4.48
C LYS A 169 -6.61 17.23 -4.30
N ILE A 170 -5.91 17.24 -3.17
CA ILE A 170 -4.97 18.28 -2.78
C ILE A 170 -3.53 17.78 -3.03
N ASP A 171 -2.68 18.66 -3.56
CA ASP A 171 -1.25 18.42 -3.81
C ASP A 171 -0.33 19.20 -2.85
N ASP A 172 -0.90 19.95 -1.91
CA ASP A 172 -0.15 20.75 -0.94
C ASP A 172 0.49 19.88 0.15
N ILE A 173 1.77 19.57 -0.03
CA ILE A 173 2.57 18.74 0.87
C ILE A 173 2.70 19.35 2.28
N SER A 174 2.50 20.66 2.44
CA SER A 174 2.61 21.34 3.74
C SER A 174 1.41 21.10 4.67
N ASP A 175 0.23 20.83 4.09
CA ASP A 175 -0.98 20.37 4.81
C ASP A 175 -1.09 18.84 4.85
N ILE A 176 -0.24 18.12 4.12
CA ILE A 176 -0.16 16.65 4.13
C ILE A 176 0.58 16.21 5.41
N GLY A 177 -0.12 16.29 6.54
CA GLY A 177 0.22 15.50 7.73
C GLY A 177 0.12 13.99 7.48
N ASP A 178 -0.44 13.59 6.33
CA ASP A 178 -0.68 12.22 5.92
C ASP A 178 0.12 11.83 4.67
N LEU A 179 1.36 11.40 4.92
CA LEU A 179 2.30 11.02 3.87
C LEU A 179 1.84 9.83 2.99
N ASP A 180 0.71 9.19 3.29
CA ASP A 180 0.09 8.18 2.45
C ASP A 180 -0.47 8.76 1.14
N LEU A 181 -0.64 10.10 1.09
CA LEU A 181 -1.13 10.84 -0.07
C LEU A 181 -0.03 11.25 -1.04
N LEU A 182 1.22 10.92 -0.73
CA LEU A 182 2.33 11.34 -1.56
C LEU A 182 2.32 10.63 -2.93
N ASN A 183 1.97 9.34 -2.95
CA ASN A 183 2.03 8.53 -4.17
C ASN A 183 1.05 9.02 -5.25
N ILE A 184 -0.14 9.50 -4.85
CA ILE A 184 -1.07 10.12 -5.81
C ILE A 184 -0.54 11.45 -6.37
N SER A 185 0.14 12.26 -5.54
CA SER A 185 0.76 13.51 -6.00
C SER A 185 1.96 13.24 -6.94
N ILE A 186 2.75 12.20 -6.68
CA ILE A 186 3.79 11.72 -7.59
C ILE A 186 3.17 11.40 -8.96
N GLY A 187 2.07 10.63 -8.97
CA GLY A 187 1.36 10.30 -10.20
C GLY A 187 0.93 11.53 -11.01
N ARG A 188 0.35 12.54 -10.34
CA ARG A 188 -0.05 13.81 -10.99
C ARG A 188 1.13 14.57 -11.59
N ARG A 189 2.27 14.56 -10.92
CA ARG A 189 3.49 15.24 -11.42
C ARG A 189 4.12 14.49 -12.60
N LEU A 190 4.00 13.16 -12.64
CA LEU A 190 4.45 12.32 -13.75
C LEU A 190 3.59 12.47 -15.00
N SER A 191 2.35 12.96 -14.89
CA SER A 191 1.44 13.13 -16.04
C SER A 191 1.82 14.29 -16.96
N ASN A 192 2.87 15.05 -16.65
CA ASN A 192 3.26 16.20 -17.45
C ASN A 192 3.72 15.75 -18.85
N ASN A 193 3.17 16.36 -19.90
CA ASN A 193 3.26 15.89 -21.28
C ASN A 193 4.48 16.41 -22.06
N ASP A 194 5.25 17.31 -21.45
CA ASP A 194 6.41 17.89 -22.11
C ASP A 194 7.61 16.93 -22.11
N ASN A 195 8.53 17.13 -23.06
CA ASN A 195 9.84 16.45 -23.11
C ASN A 195 10.70 16.67 -21.84
N ASN A 196 10.21 17.46 -20.89
CA ASN A 196 10.83 17.75 -19.61
C ASN A 196 10.08 17.11 -18.43
N ARG A 197 9.48 15.92 -18.63
CA ARG A 197 8.83 15.14 -17.57
C ARG A 197 9.82 14.93 -16.41
N PRO A 198 9.46 15.29 -15.18
CA PRO A 198 10.35 15.14 -14.04
C PRO A 198 10.64 13.66 -13.77
N SER A 199 11.87 13.33 -13.42
CA SER A 199 12.20 12.01 -12.89
C SER A 199 11.61 11.84 -11.49
N ILE A 200 11.31 10.60 -11.08
CA ILE A 200 10.89 10.28 -9.70
C ILE A 200 11.82 10.95 -8.70
N ARG A 201 13.14 10.81 -8.89
CA ARG A 201 14.15 11.44 -8.04
C ARG A 201 13.98 12.95 -7.93
N SER A 202 13.74 13.64 -9.05
CA SER A 202 13.53 15.09 -9.03
C SER A 202 12.23 15.53 -8.34
N ILE A 203 11.23 14.65 -8.29
CA ILE A 203 9.99 14.87 -7.53
C ILE A 203 10.27 14.65 -6.05
N THR A 204 10.89 13.51 -5.71
CA THR A 204 11.11 13.08 -4.33
C THR A 204 12.14 13.91 -3.59
N ASP A 205 13.16 14.44 -4.27
CA ASP A 205 14.19 15.29 -3.66
C ASP A 205 13.62 16.64 -3.15
N LYS A 206 12.44 17.04 -3.64
CA LYS A 206 11.74 18.26 -3.19
C LYS A 206 10.84 18.02 -1.98
N ILE A 207 10.74 16.78 -1.51
CA ILE A 207 9.88 16.41 -0.38
C ILE A 207 10.70 16.54 0.91
N PRO A 208 10.26 17.33 1.89
CA PRO A 208 11.05 17.63 3.09
C PRO A 208 11.26 16.41 4.01
N TYR A 209 10.42 15.38 3.89
CA TYR A 209 10.49 14.18 4.70
C TYR A 209 11.07 13.00 3.91
N ARG A 210 12.15 12.39 4.40
CA ARG A 210 12.78 11.20 3.79
C ARG A 210 12.13 9.86 4.17
N THR A 211 11.09 9.88 4.99
CA THR A 211 10.44 8.71 5.62
C THR A 211 9.12 8.33 4.93
N PHE A 212 9.04 8.43 3.61
CA PHE A 212 7.85 8.01 2.86
C PHE A 212 8.06 6.65 2.18
N VAL A 213 6.95 5.95 1.94
CA VAL A 213 6.96 4.73 1.14
C VAL A 213 6.90 5.11 -0.32
N ASP A 214 7.94 4.77 -1.05
CA ASP A 214 8.04 5.04 -2.48
C ASP A 214 7.36 3.92 -3.29
N GLY A 215 6.13 4.19 -3.74
CA GLY A 215 5.40 3.31 -4.64
C GLY A 215 6.15 3.04 -5.95
N ALA A 216 7.03 3.93 -6.40
CA ALA A 216 7.81 3.72 -7.61
C ALA A 216 8.91 2.64 -7.40
N GLU A 217 9.54 2.61 -6.22
CA GLU A 217 10.53 1.57 -5.92
C GLU A 217 9.85 0.20 -5.70
N TYR A 218 8.64 0.17 -5.12
CA TYR A 218 7.81 -1.04 -5.10
C TYR A 218 7.47 -1.52 -6.50
N ALA A 219 7.00 -0.64 -7.39
CA ALA A 219 6.67 -0.98 -8.77
C ALA A 219 7.89 -1.58 -9.49
N LYS A 220 9.09 -1.02 -9.27
CA LYS A 220 10.35 -1.53 -9.82
C LYS A 220 10.71 -2.93 -9.32
N GLN A 221 10.64 -3.17 -8.01
CA GLN A 221 10.94 -4.50 -7.47
C GLN A 221 9.92 -5.54 -7.94
N ILE A 222 8.63 -5.17 -7.95
CA ILE A 222 7.55 -6.04 -8.43
C ILE A 222 7.75 -6.37 -9.91
N TYR A 223 8.06 -5.38 -10.75
CA TYR A 223 8.38 -5.61 -12.15
C TYR A 223 9.54 -6.60 -12.33
N SER A 224 10.64 -6.44 -11.57
CA SER A 224 11.78 -7.35 -11.61
C SER A 224 11.38 -8.80 -11.28
N ILE A 225 10.54 -8.99 -10.25
CA ILE A 225 10.06 -10.33 -9.86
C ILE A 225 9.16 -10.92 -10.96
N LEU A 226 8.23 -10.14 -11.48
CA LEU A 226 7.29 -10.59 -12.51
C LEU A 226 7.99 -10.88 -13.84
N ALA A 227 9.02 -10.11 -14.20
CA ALA A 227 9.81 -10.32 -15.40
C ALA A 227 10.55 -11.66 -15.35
N ASP A 228 11.23 -11.95 -14.24
CA ASP A 228 11.92 -13.24 -14.04
C ASP A 228 10.96 -14.43 -14.08
N ARG A 229 9.74 -14.24 -13.57
CA ARG A 229 8.68 -15.26 -13.60
C ARG A 229 7.90 -15.31 -14.91
N ARG A 230 8.17 -14.42 -15.87
CA ARG A 230 7.41 -14.26 -17.14
C ARG A 230 5.91 -14.02 -16.91
N ARG A 231 5.58 -13.27 -15.86
CA ARG A 231 4.21 -12.95 -15.42
C ARG A 231 3.80 -11.50 -15.68
N THR A 232 4.64 -10.69 -16.29
CA THR A 232 4.36 -9.26 -16.56
C THR A 232 3.05 -9.02 -17.31
N GLY A 233 2.65 -9.93 -18.20
CA GLY A 233 1.37 -9.84 -18.92
C GLY A 233 0.11 -10.01 -18.05
N HIS A 234 0.25 -10.57 -16.84
CA HIS A 234 -0.86 -10.74 -15.89
C HIS A 234 -1.07 -9.51 -15.00
N PHE A 235 -0.08 -8.61 -14.92
CA PHE A 235 -0.10 -7.43 -14.05
C PHE A 235 0.23 -6.13 -14.83
N PRO A 236 -0.47 -5.84 -15.93
CA PRO A 236 -0.07 -4.77 -16.83
C PRO A 236 -0.15 -3.38 -16.17
N LEU A 237 -1.02 -3.14 -15.18
CA LEU A 237 -1.10 -1.86 -14.46
C LEU A 237 0.16 -1.62 -13.62
N PHE A 238 0.59 -2.60 -12.82
CA PHE A 238 1.83 -2.50 -12.06
C PHE A 238 3.04 -2.31 -12.99
N VAL A 239 3.06 -3.03 -14.12
CA VAL A 239 4.11 -2.87 -15.14
C VAL A 239 4.07 -1.47 -15.77
N ALA A 240 2.90 -0.96 -16.12
CA ALA A 240 2.74 0.36 -16.71
C ALA A 240 3.24 1.45 -15.75
N VAL A 241 2.85 1.39 -14.47
CA VAL A 241 3.33 2.32 -13.44
C VAL A 241 4.86 2.28 -13.35
N HIS A 242 5.47 1.10 -13.27
CA HIS A 242 6.92 0.98 -13.26
C HIS A 242 7.56 1.67 -14.47
N ARG A 243 7.11 1.34 -15.69
CA ARG A 243 7.69 1.86 -16.93
C ARG A 243 7.47 3.37 -17.08
N ILE A 244 6.36 3.90 -16.60
CA ILE A 244 6.11 5.35 -16.54
C ILE A 244 7.09 6.01 -15.56
N CYS A 245 7.27 5.45 -14.36
CA CYS A 245 8.23 5.94 -13.37
C CYS A 245 9.68 5.92 -13.87
N GLN A 246 10.05 4.95 -14.70
CA GLN A 246 11.38 4.86 -15.35
C GLN A 246 11.53 5.72 -16.61
N ASN A 247 10.50 6.48 -16.96
CA ASN A 247 10.40 7.24 -18.20
C ASN A 247 10.44 6.43 -19.51
N GLU A 248 10.21 5.12 -19.48
CA GLU A 248 10.28 4.24 -20.65
C GLU A 248 9.05 4.36 -21.57
N ILE A 249 7.89 4.67 -20.99
CA ILE A 249 6.64 4.91 -21.73
C ILE A 249 6.01 6.24 -21.29
N LYS A 250 5.11 6.77 -22.14
CA LYS A 250 4.35 7.98 -21.84
C LYS A 250 3.21 7.68 -20.86
N PRO A 251 2.80 8.63 -20.01
CA PRO A 251 1.70 8.41 -19.07
C PRO A 251 0.36 8.04 -19.74
N GLN A 252 0.12 8.49 -20.98
CA GLN A 252 -1.06 8.16 -21.77
C GLN A 252 -1.21 6.67 -22.05
N GLU A 253 -0.10 5.93 -22.11
CA GLU A 253 -0.11 4.48 -22.35
C GLU A 253 -0.75 3.70 -21.19
N LEU A 254 -0.99 4.36 -20.05
CA LEU A 254 -1.79 3.80 -18.96
C LEU A 254 -3.20 3.42 -19.46
N ILE A 255 -3.80 4.19 -20.36
CA ILE A 255 -5.14 3.90 -20.91
C ILE A 255 -5.12 2.61 -21.73
N THR A 256 -4.13 2.45 -22.60
CA THR A 256 -3.95 1.25 -23.43
C THR A 256 -3.84 0.00 -22.55
N CYS A 257 -3.12 0.11 -21.43
CA CYS A 257 -3.01 -0.94 -20.43
C CYS A 257 -4.38 -1.31 -19.82
N LEU A 258 -5.20 -0.33 -19.44
CA LEU A 258 -6.54 -0.59 -18.88
C LEU A 258 -7.46 -1.27 -19.90
N GLN A 259 -7.45 -0.79 -21.15
CA GLN A 259 -8.31 -1.31 -22.22
C GLN A 259 -8.02 -2.76 -22.60
N SER A 260 -6.75 -3.18 -22.52
CA SER A 260 -6.29 -4.52 -22.89
C SER A 260 -6.06 -5.43 -21.68
N HIS A 261 -6.51 -5.02 -20.49
CA HIS A 261 -6.22 -5.73 -19.25
C HIS A 261 -6.86 -7.14 -19.23
N PRO A 262 -6.14 -8.20 -18.81
CA PRO A 262 -6.59 -9.60 -18.87
C PRO A 262 -7.87 -9.89 -18.09
N ILE A 263 -8.18 -9.09 -17.06
CA ILE A 263 -9.45 -9.17 -16.31
C ILE A 263 -10.73 -9.05 -17.15
N HIS A 264 -10.61 -8.54 -18.38
CA HIS A 264 -11.74 -8.39 -19.31
C HIS A 264 -11.95 -9.60 -20.22
N ALA A 265 -10.98 -10.53 -20.25
CA ALA A 265 -11.03 -11.76 -21.05
C ALA A 265 -11.74 -12.89 -20.29
#